data_AF-A0A5E4R4B9-F1
#
_entry.id   AF-A0A5E4R4B9-F1
#
_cell.length_a   1.000
_cell.length_b   1.000
_cell.length_c   1.000
_cell.angle_alpha   90.00
_cell.angle_beta   90.00
_cell.angle_gamma   90.00
#
_symmetry.space_group_name_H-M   'P 1'
#
loop_
_entity.id
_entity.type
_entity.pdbx_description
1 polymer ?
#
loop_
_entity_poly.entity_id
_entity_poly.type
_entity_poly.pdbx_seq_one_letter_code
_entity_poly.pdbx_strand_id
1 'polypeptide(L)'
;MGVGLQPLEFTECLADSPHFRENLQRHEKELDRTSQQIKRLIKEVKDVVQAAKRLGAAQLALAGSMEQFEFASIGASMTEDERVISRSLQHFATLIRSIEDERDRMEGKKKFDKKTAKFCQSQERTLSLSTKKQENVFQEADAAMEMAERDFCQASLEYVFQLQAVQEREKFELVETLLGFVFGWWTFYHTAHDVHHDAEPLTRTNFEETSKQTESLMKKMMEMRQIHKEEHAGEDGGGGGGVVGGSRAGYLFLLEKKAFGTTWSKQYCSYERTSRTLRMLPYNQINPKSVS
;
A
#
# COMPACT_ATOMS: atom_id res chain seq x y z
N MET A 1 11.80 -24.40 -35.28
CA MET A 1 11.22 -25.66 -34.77
C MET A 1 12.29 -26.32 -33.94
N GLY A 2 12.20 -26.24 -32.61
CA GLY A 2 13.21 -26.80 -31.71
C GLY A 2 13.14 -28.31 -31.75
N VAL A 3 14.22 -28.96 -32.16
CA VAL A 3 14.36 -30.42 -32.07
C VAL A 3 14.36 -30.75 -30.58
N GLY A 4 13.31 -31.43 -30.11
CA GLY A 4 13.23 -31.89 -28.72
C GLY A 4 14.40 -32.82 -28.38
N LEU A 5 14.75 -32.90 -27.10
CA LEU A 5 15.75 -33.86 -26.64
C LEU A 5 15.28 -35.28 -27.00
N GLN A 6 16.18 -36.09 -27.54
CA GLN A 6 15.85 -37.49 -27.82
C GLN A 6 15.69 -38.24 -26.49
N PRO A 7 14.75 -39.19 -26.38
CA PRO A 7 14.58 -40.00 -25.17
C PRO A 7 15.89 -40.65 -24.73
N LEU A 8 16.09 -40.76 -23.42
CA LEU A 8 17.16 -41.59 -22.86
C LEU A 8 16.61 -43.01 -22.75
N GLU A 9 16.93 -43.85 -23.73
CA GLU A 9 16.53 -45.25 -23.74
C GLU A 9 17.36 -46.05 -22.73
N PHE A 10 16.69 -46.83 -21.89
CA PHE A 10 17.37 -47.65 -20.87
C PHE A 10 18.31 -48.70 -21.50
N THR A 11 18.00 -49.18 -22.69
CA THR A 11 18.84 -50.11 -23.44
C THR A 11 20.14 -49.47 -23.93
N GLU A 12 20.09 -48.20 -24.35
CA GLU A 12 21.29 -47.45 -24.77
C GLU A 12 22.15 -47.01 -23.58
N CYS A 13 21.53 -46.84 -22.41
CA CYS A 13 22.22 -46.62 -21.13
C CYS A 13 23.11 -47.81 -20.76
N LEU A 14 22.61 -49.03 -20.94
CA LEU A 14 23.38 -50.26 -20.72
C LEU A 14 24.54 -50.40 -21.72
N ALA A 15 24.35 -49.93 -22.95
CA ALA A 15 25.38 -49.98 -23.99
C ALA A 15 26.48 -48.92 -23.82
N ASP A 16 26.27 -47.92 -22.95
CA ASP A 16 27.15 -46.80 -22.66
C ASP A 16 27.81 -46.14 -23.89
N SER A 17 27.07 -46.05 -24.99
CA SER A 17 27.64 -45.61 -26.26
C SER A 17 28.06 -44.13 -26.22
N PRO A 18 29.04 -43.70 -27.02
CA PRO A 18 29.38 -42.29 -27.14
C PRO A 18 28.19 -41.40 -27.52
N HIS A 19 27.25 -41.93 -28.33
CA HIS A 19 26.02 -41.24 -28.71
C HIS A 19 25.08 -41.06 -27.50
N PHE A 20 24.91 -42.12 -26.70
CA PHE A 20 24.14 -42.06 -25.46
C PHE A 20 24.73 -41.05 -24.47
N ARG A 21 26.07 -41.04 -24.31
CA ARG A 21 26.77 -40.07 -23.45
C ARG A 21 26.58 -38.63 -23.91
N GLU A 22 26.60 -38.38 -25.21
CA GLU A 22 26.33 -37.04 -25.77
C GLU A 22 24.86 -36.62 -25.52
N ASN A 23 23.91 -37.53 -25.71
CA ASN A 23 22.49 -37.28 -25.42
C ASN A 23 22.26 -37.04 -23.92
N LEU A 24 22.88 -37.83 -23.04
CA LEU A 24 22.85 -37.66 -21.58
C LEU A 24 23.38 -36.27 -21.17
N GLN A 25 24.52 -35.84 -21.72
CA GLN A 25 25.05 -34.50 -21.46
C GLN A 25 24.12 -33.38 -21.93
N ARG A 26 23.40 -33.57 -23.05
CA ARG A 26 22.39 -32.59 -23.50
C ARG A 26 21.22 -32.52 -22.52
N HIS A 27 20.76 -33.65 -21.98
CA HIS A 27 19.74 -33.69 -20.93
C HIS A 27 20.20 -33.04 -19.63
N GLU A 28 21.45 -33.28 -19.20
CA GLU A 28 22.03 -32.64 -18.02
C GLU A 28 22.14 -31.11 -18.18
N LYS A 29 22.58 -30.64 -19.36
CA LYS A 29 22.64 -29.20 -19.68
C LYS A 29 21.26 -28.56 -19.71
N GLU A 30 20.28 -29.23 -20.29
CA GLU A 30 18.91 -28.71 -20.34
C GLU A 30 18.26 -28.69 -18.94
N LEU A 31 18.55 -29.69 -18.10
CA LEU A 31 18.11 -29.72 -16.71
C LEU A 31 18.72 -28.55 -15.92
N ASP A 32 20.02 -28.28 -16.07
CA ASP A 32 20.64 -27.12 -15.42
C ASP A 32 20.09 -25.78 -15.95
N ARG A 33 19.86 -25.67 -17.27
CA ARG A 33 19.23 -24.49 -17.86
C ARG A 33 17.82 -24.26 -17.30
N THR A 34 17.02 -25.31 -17.21
CA THR A 34 15.67 -25.30 -16.66
C THR A 34 15.69 -24.95 -15.17
N SER A 35 16.61 -25.52 -14.40
CA SER A 35 16.87 -25.15 -12.99
C SER A 35 17.06 -23.64 -12.83
N GLN A 36 17.93 -23.06 -13.64
CA GLN A 36 18.25 -21.64 -13.58
C GLN A 36 17.05 -20.76 -13.96
N GLN A 37 16.26 -21.18 -14.96
CA GLN A 37 15.01 -20.50 -15.32
C GLN A 37 14.00 -20.54 -14.16
N ILE A 38 13.82 -21.71 -13.53
CA ILE A 38 12.92 -21.88 -12.37
C ILE A 38 13.38 -21.00 -11.20
N LYS A 39 14.69 -20.99 -10.89
CA LYS A 39 15.26 -20.11 -9.85
C LYS A 39 14.99 -18.63 -10.14
N ARG A 40 15.06 -18.20 -11.40
CA ARG A 40 14.69 -16.82 -11.80
C ARG A 40 13.20 -16.54 -11.59
N LEU A 41 12.31 -17.43 -12.04
CA LEU A 41 10.86 -17.28 -11.84
C LEU A 41 10.49 -17.20 -10.35
N ILE A 42 11.08 -18.07 -9.53
CA ILE A 42 10.89 -18.04 -8.08
C ILE A 42 11.33 -16.69 -7.49
N LYS A 43 12.47 -16.16 -7.95
CA LYS A 43 12.95 -14.85 -7.51
C LYS A 43 11.97 -13.75 -7.89
N GLU A 44 11.48 -13.74 -9.13
CA GLU A 44 10.52 -12.74 -9.61
C GLU A 44 9.20 -12.80 -8.82
N VAL A 45 8.67 -14.00 -8.54
CA VAL A 45 7.49 -14.17 -7.68
C VAL A 45 7.75 -13.62 -6.28
N LYS A 46 8.92 -13.89 -5.68
CA LYS A 46 9.31 -13.33 -4.38
C LYS A 46 9.39 -11.80 -4.41
N ASP A 47 9.92 -11.22 -5.48
CA ASP A 47 10.03 -9.78 -5.66
C ASP A 47 8.63 -9.14 -5.76
N VAL A 48 7.68 -9.77 -6.48
CA VAL A 48 6.27 -9.34 -6.54
C VAL A 48 5.61 -9.39 -5.16
N VAL A 49 5.77 -10.49 -4.42
CA VAL A 49 5.23 -10.60 -3.04
C VAL A 49 5.84 -9.53 -2.14
N GLN A 50 7.14 -9.26 -2.26
CA GLN A 50 7.79 -8.22 -1.46
C GLN A 50 7.31 -6.81 -1.81
N ALA A 51 7.02 -6.55 -3.10
CA ALA A 51 6.41 -5.29 -3.52
C ALA A 51 4.99 -5.14 -2.96
N ALA A 52 4.18 -6.21 -3.00
CA ALA A 52 2.84 -6.23 -2.41
C ALA A 52 2.85 -5.91 -0.91
N LYS A 53 3.84 -6.43 -0.16
CA LYS A 53 4.05 -6.09 1.26
C LYS A 53 4.33 -4.62 1.50
N ARG A 54 5.20 -4.04 0.67
CA ARG A 54 5.54 -2.61 0.78
C ARG A 54 4.33 -1.74 0.49
N LEU A 55 3.54 -2.13 -0.52
CA LEU A 55 2.28 -1.49 -0.83
C LEU A 55 1.32 -1.58 0.38
N GLY A 56 1.10 -2.78 0.93
CA GLY A 56 0.21 -2.96 2.07
C GLY A 56 0.63 -2.16 3.31
N ALA A 57 1.93 -2.13 3.62
CA ALA A 57 2.46 -1.29 4.70
C ALA A 57 2.18 0.21 4.47
N ALA A 58 2.32 0.69 3.23
CA ALA A 58 2.01 2.09 2.89
C ALA A 58 0.50 2.38 2.99
N GLN A 59 -0.35 1.45 2.56
CA GLN A 59 -1.80 1.57 2.67
C GLN A 59 -2.25 1.58 4.13
N LEU A 60 -1.69 0.73 5.00
CA LEU A 60 -1.95 0.76 6.44
C LEU A 60 -1.49 2.06 7.11
N ALA A 61 -0.35 2.61 6.71
CA ALA A 61 0.13 3.90 7.22
C ALA A 61 -0.81 5.05 6.83
N LEU A 62 -1.33 5.02 5.60
CA LEU A 62 -2.36 5.97 5.13
C LEU A 62 -3.65 5.83 5.96
N ALA A 63 -4.14 4.60 6.16
CA ALA A 63 -5.31 4.34 6.99
C ALA A 63 -5.13 4.88 8.42
N GLY A 64 -3.95 4.66 9.03
CA GLY A 64 -3.64 5.23 10.35
C GLY A 64 -3.63 6.77 10.36
N SER A 65 -3.16 7.40 9.28
CA SER A 65 -3.20 8.86 9.15
C SER A 65 -4.63 9.39 9.00
N MET A 66 -5.50 8.66 8.31
CA MET A 66 -6.93 8.98 8.18
C MET A 66 -7.68 8.83 9.51
N GLU A 67 -7.36 7.81 10.31
CA GLU A 67 -7.95 7.61 11.66
C GLU A 67 -7.56 8.72 12.65
N GLN A 68 -6.33 9.20 12.55
CA GLN A 68 -5.79 10.23 13.45
C GLN A 68 -6.09 11.66 12.98
N PHE A 69 -6.77 11.82 11.84
CA PHE A 69 -7.08 13.13 11.30
C PHE A 69 -8.17 13.83 12.13
N GLU A 70 -7.82 14.98 12.69
CA GLU A 70 -8.74 15.83 13.45
C GLU A 70 -8.67 17.27 12.93
N PHE A 71 -9.83 17.91 12.80
CA PHE A 71 -9.90 19.33 12.50
C PHE A 71 -9.56 20.15 13.75
N ALA A 72 -8.77 21.21 13.56
CA ALA A 72 -8.62 22.24 14.57
C ALA A 72 -9.91 23.08 14.62
N SER A 73 -10.83 22.71 15.52
CA SER A 73 -12.13 23.35 15.64
C SER A 73 -12.02 24.79 16.15
N ILE A 74 -12.77 25.71 15.53
CA ILE A 74 -12.92 27.08 16.01
C ILE A 74 -14.07 27.10 17.04
N GLY A 75 -13.74 27.10 18.34
CA GLY A 75 -14.71 27.08 19.44
C GLY A 75 -14.71 25.75 20.20
N ALA A 76 -15.75 25.49 21.00
CA ALA A 76 -15.82 24.31 21.88
C ALA A 76 -16.42 23.05 21.21
N SER A 77 -16.87 23.14 19.96
CA SER A 77 -17.52 22.03 19.25
C SER A 77 -17.13 22.01 17.78
N MET A 78 -16.97 20.80 17.23
CA MET A 78 -16.84 20.61 15.79
C MET A 78 -18.13 20.99 15.07
N THR A 79 -17.98 21.53 13.88
CA THR A 79 -19.06 21.73 12.91
C THR A 79 -19.53 20.38 12.35
N GLU A 80 -20.71 20.36 11.72
CA GLU A 80 -21.28 19.10 11.22
C GLU A 80 -20.49 18.57 10.01
N ASP A 81 -19.98 19.45 9.15
CA ASP A 81 -19.11 19.12 8.03
C ASP A 81 -17.78 18.52 8.49
N GLU A 82 -17.14 19.10 9.51
CA GLU A 82 -15.93 18.52 10.12
C GLU A 82 -16.21 17.10 10.66
N ARG A 83 -17.38 16.87 11.26
CA ARG A 83 -17.81 15.54 11.76
C ARG A 83 -18.08 14.53 10.64
N VAL A 84 -18.71 14.96 9.54
CA VAL A 84 -18.97 14.11 8.38
C VAL A 84 -17.65 13.70 7.70
N ILE A 85 -16.71 14.63 7.56
CA ILE A 85 -15.39 14.36 6.99
C ILE A 85 -14.59 13.41 7.88
N SER A 86 -14.51 13.66 9.20
CA SER A 86 -13.80 12.75 10.12
C SER A 86 -14.39 11.33 10.12
N ARG A 87 -15.72 11.19 10.12
CA ARG A 87 -16.38 9.87 9.99
C ARG A 87 -16.06 9.19 8.65
N SER A 88 -16.01 9.95 7.56
CA SER A 88 -15.68 9.41 6.24
C SER A 88 -14.23 8.91 6.18
N LEU A 89 -13.28 9.65 6.77
CA LEU A 89 -11.88 9.22 6.86
C LEU A 89 -11.70 7.95 7.70
N GLN A 90 -12.41 7.83 8.82
CA GLN A 90 -12.43 6.60 9.63
C GLN A 90 -13.01 5.41 8.84
N HIS A 91 -14.06 5.65 8.05
CA HIS A 91 -14.64 4.62 7.20
C HIS A 91 -13.66 4.14 6.11
N PHE A 92 -12.98 5.08 5.43
CA PHE A 92 -11.93 4.73 4.46
C PHE A 92 -10.78 3.94 5.07
N ALA A 93 -10.32 4.34 6.26
CA ALA A 93 -9.28 3.60 6.97
C ALA A 93 -9.70 2.16 7.27
N THR A 94 -10.95 1.95 7.67
CA THR A 94 -11.52 0.62 7.95
C THR A 94 -11.57 -0.24 6.70
N LEU A 95 -11.99 0.32 5.56
CA LEU A 95 -12.00 -0.39 4.27
C LEU A 95 -10.61 -0.78 3.81
N ILE A 96 -9.65 0.15 3.92
CA ILE A 96 -8.25 -0.13 3.59
C ILE A 96 -7.74 -1.30 4.42
N ARG A 97 -7.93 -1.27 5.75
CA ARG A 97 -7.49 -2.37 6.64
C ARG A 97 -8.14 -3.70 6.27
N SER A 98 -9.45 -3.72 5.97
CA SER A 98 -10.16 -4.94 5.53
C SER A 98 -9.54 -5.56 4.27
N ILE A 99 -9.18 -4.72 3.30
CA ILE A 99 -8.51 -5.17 2.05
C ILE A 99 -7.10 -5.69 2.33
N GLU A 100 -6.36 -5.03 3.24
CA GLU A 100 -5.02 -5.48 3.64
C GLU A 100 -5.04 -6.82 4.39
N ASP A 101 -6.02 -7.04 5.26
CA ASP A 101 -6.18 -8.31 5.97
C ASP A 101 -6.38 -9.49 5.01
N GLU A 102 -7.06 -9.27 3.88
CA GLU A 102 -7.22 -10.29 2.84
C GLU A 102 -5.93 -10.48 2.02
N ARG A 103 -5.12 -9.43 1.84
CA ARG A 103 -3.79 -9.52 1.22
C ARG A 103 -2.82 -10.36 2.04
N ASP A 104 -2.89 -10.26 3.38
CA ASP A 104 -2.08 -11.07 4.29
C ASP A 104 -2.46 -12.56 4.23
N ARG A 105 -3.73 -12.90 4.00
CA ARG A 105 -4.20 -14.29 3.81
C ARG A 105 -3.72 -14.92 2.51
N MET A 106 -3.50 -14.09 1.49
CA MET A 106 -2.86 -14.43 0.22
C MET A 106 -1.41 -14.90 0.39
N GLU A 107 -0.75 -14.56 1.51
CA GLU A 107 0.63 -14.91 1.78
C GLU A 107 0.82 -16.34 2.32
N GLY A 108 0.51 -17.33 1.48
CA GLY A 108 0.93 -18.73 1.63
C GLY A 108 2.46 -18.97 1.67
N LYS A 109 3.24 -17.94 2.03
CA LYS A 109 4.71 -17.86 2.12
C LYS A 109 5.32 -19.08 2.79
N LYS A 110 4.73 -19.58 3.88
CA LYS A 110 5.25 -20.76 4.59
C LYS A 110 5.13 -22.05 3.77
N LYS A 111 4.10 -22.20 2.94
CA LYS A 111 3.95 -23.37 2.05
C LYS A 111 4.83 -23.24 0.81
N PHE A 112 4.89 -22.05 0.21
CA PHE A 112 5.75 -21.74 -0.92
C PHE A 112 7.24 -21.93 -0.60
N ASP A 113 7.76 -21.24 0.43
CA ASP A 113 9.17 -21.32 0.82
C ASP A 113 9.58 -22.76 1.19
N LYS A 114 8.68 -23.53 1.82
CA LYS A 114 8.92 -24.92 2.20
C LYS A 114 8.94 -25.86 0.99
N LYS A 115 8.03 -25.71 0.02
CA LYS A 115 8.05 -26.49 -1.23
C LYS A 115 9.27 -26.13 -2.07
N THR A 116 9.60 -24.84 -2.21
CA THR A 116 10.78 -24.36 -2.94
C THR A 116 12.11 -24.82 -2.34
N ALA A 117 12.27 -24.81 -1.02
CA ALA A 117 13.50 -25.28 -0.37
C ALA A 117 13.75 -26.78 -0.61
N LYS A 118 12.69 -27.60 -0.53
CA LYS A 118 12.76 -29.03 -0.82
C LYS A 118 13.09 -29.30 -2.29
N PHE A 119 12.53 -28.49 -3.19
CA PHE A 119 12.79 -28.54 -4.62
C PHE A 119 14.28 -28.29 -4.95
N CYS A 120 14.85 -27.17 -4.50
CA CYS A 120 16.26 -26.84 -4.75
C CYS A 120 17.21 -27.91 -4.17
N GLN A 121 16.90 -28.44 -2.99
CA GLN A 121 17.70 -29.48 -2.33
C GLN A 121 17.66 -30.82 -3.08
N SER A 122 16.51 -31.19 -3.65
CA SER A 122 16.39 -32.42 -4.45
C SER A 122 17.24 -32.34 -5.71
N GLN A 123 17.23 -31.19 -6.38
CA GLN A 123 17.99 -30.97 -7.62
C GLN A 123 19.51 -30.96 -7.39
N GLU A 124 20.00 -30.32 -6.33
CA GLU A 124 21.43 -30.34 -5.97
C GLU A 124 21.93 -31.76 -5.70
N ARG A 125 21.12 -32.60 -5.04
CA ARG A 125 21.47 -34.01 -4.80
C ARG A 125 21.60 -34.79 -6.11
N THR A 126 20.65 -34.64 -7.04
CA THR A 126 20.70 -35.38 -8.32
C THR A 126 21.91 -35.00 -9.16
N LEU A 127 22.25 -33.71 -9.24
CA LEU A 127 23.44 -33.24 -9.97
C LEU A 127 24.76 -33.71 -9.32
N SER A 128 24.78 -33.88 -8.00
CA SER A 128 25.98 -34.34 -7.27
C SER A 128 26.32 -35.82 -7.46
N LEU A 129 25.40 -36.64 -8.01
CA LEU A 129 25.60 -38.07 -8.25
C LEU A 129 26.43 -38.36 -9.52
N SER A 130 26.50 -37.41 -10.46
CA SER A 130 27.22 -37.55 -11.75
C SER A 130 28.76 -37.48 -11.60
N THR A 131 29.30 -37.09 -10.44
CA THR A 131 30.70 -36.64 -10.30
C THR A 131 31.65 -37.54 -9.49
N LYS A 132 31.29 -38.77 -9.11
CA LYS A 132 32.18 -39.63 -8.29
C LYS A 132 32.50 -40.99 -8.92
N LYS A 133 33.75 -41.18 -9.35
CA LYS A 133 34.41 -42.50 -9.47
C LYS A 133 35.90 -42.41 -9.09
N GLN A 134 36.40 -43.44 -8.41
CA GLN A 134 37.84 -43.65 -8.12
C GLN A 134 38.21 -45.11 -8.41
N GLU A 135 39.45 -45.31 -8.84
CA GLU A 135 39.97 -46.44 -9.64
C GLU A 135 41.14 -47.13 -8.89
N ASN A 136 41.20 -48.47 -8.91
CA ASN A 136 42.35 -49.38 -8.64
C ASN A 136 41.82 -50.82 -8.38
N VAL A 137 42.40 -51.99 -8.74
CA VAL A 137 43.56 -52.50 -9.49
C VAL A 137 43.22 -53.95 -9.90
N PHE A 138 43.74 -54.41 -11.04
CA PHE A 138 43.28 -55.56 -11.81
C PHE A 138 43.89 -56.91 -11.40
N GLN A 139 43.05 -57.84 -10.90
CA GLN A 139 43.13 -59.32 -11.11
C GLN A 139 41.96 -60.06 -10.42
N GLU A 140 41.30 -59.44 -9.45
CA GLU A 140 39.86 -59.61 -9.14
C GLU A 140 38.96 -59.05 -10.27
N ALA A 141 39.56 -58.71 -11.40
CA ALA A 141 39.05 -57.79 -12.40
C ALA A 141 37.84 -58.30 -13.15
N ASP A 142 37.70 -59.59 -13.48
CA ASP A 142 36.54 -60.04 -14.28
C ASP A 142 35.26 -60.18 -13.44
N ALA A 143 35.36 -60.70 -12.21
CA ALA A 143 34.22 -60.76 -11.28
C ALA A 143 33.90 -59.39 -10.68
N ALA A 144 34.92 -58.56 -10.42
CA ALA A 144 34.74 -57.16 -10.05
C ALA A 144 34.34 -56.30 -11.24
N MET A 145 34.63 -56.66 -12.49
CA MET A 145 34.15 -55.99 -13.70
C MET A 145 32.72 -56.39 -13.98
N GLU A 146 32.33 -57.66 -13.87
CA GLU A 146 30.91 -58.04 -13.95
C GLU A 146 30.09 -57.42 -12.81
N MET A 147 30.61 -57.38 -11.57
CA MET A 147 29.95 -56.65 -10.48
C MET A 147 29.97 -55.16 -10.72
N ALA A 148 31.08 -54.56 -11.15
CA ALA A 148 31.16 -53.12 -11.41
C ALA A 148 30.37 -52.71 -12.66
N GLU A 149 30.17 -53.61 -13.63
CA GLU A 149 29.34 -53.43 -14.81
C GLU A 149 27.87 -53.56 -14.42
N ARG A 150 27.49 -54.53 -13.57
CA ARG A 150 26.15 -54.60 -12.98
C ARG A 150 25.85 -53.39 -12.10
N ASP A 151 26.79 -52.99 -11.25
CA ASP A 151 26.66 -51.82 -10.37
C ASP A 151 26.64 -50.52 -11.18
N PHE A 152 27.43 -50.43 -12.26
CA PHE A 152 27.44 -49.29 -13.16
C PHE A 152 26.15 -49.20 -13.98
N CYS A 153 25.67 -50.32 -14.53
CA CYS A 153 24.40 -50.41 -15.23
C CYS A 153 23.25 -50.06 -14.29
N GLN A 154 23.23 -50.62 -13.07
CA GLN A 154 22.25 -50.31 -12.05
C GLN A 154 22.28 -48.83 -11.67
N ALA A 155 23.46 -48.28 -11.37
CA ALA A 155 23.63 -46.86 -11.02
C ALA A 155 23.28 -45.91 -12.19
N SER A 156 23.59 -46.30 -13.42
CA SER A 156 23.30 -45.49 -14.61
C SER A 156 21.82 -45.51 -14.96
N LEU A 157 21.15 -46.66 -14.85
CA LEU A 157 19.70 -46.79 -14.97
C LEU A 157 18.99 -45.98 -13.88
N GLU A 158 19.46 -46.09 -12.63
CA GLU A 158 18.90 -45.36 -11.52
C GLU A 158 19.12 -43.85 -11.68
N TYR A 159 20.28 -43.42 -12.18
CA TYR A 159 20.53 -42.02 -12.52
C TYR A 159 19.61 -41.50 -13.62
N VAL A 160 19.47 -42.20 -14.76
CA VAL A 160 18.57 -41.81 -15.86
C VAL A 160 17.11 -41.78 -15.40
N PHE A 161 16.68 -42.79 -14.63
CA PHE A 161 15.35 -42.83 -14.05
C PHE A 161 15.12 -41.63 -13.13
N GLN A 162 16.06 -41.32 -12.23
CA GLN A 162 15.95 -40.16 -11.34
C GLN A 162 15.98 -38.84 -12.13
N LEU A 163 16.78 -38.73 -13.19
CA LEU A 163 16.85 -37.55 -14.06
C LEU A 163 15.49 -37.29 -14.74
N GLN A 164 14.90 -38.33 -15.34
CA GLN A 164 13.58 -38.26 -15.97
C GLN A 164 12.47 -38.00 -14.95
N ALA A 165 12.51 -38.67 -13.78
CA ALA A 165 11.55 -38.46 -12.71
C ALA A 165 11.61 -37.03 -12.15
N VAL A 166 12.81 -36.45 -12.00
CA VAL A 166 12.98 -35.04 -11.65
C VAL A 166 12.39 -34.16 -12.74
N GLN A 167 12.74 -34.33 -14.02
CA GLN A 167 12.21 -33.52 -15.12
C GLN A 167 10.67 -33.49 -15.17
N GLU A 168 9.99 -34.63 -15.01
CA GLU A 168 8.53 -34.69 -15.01
C GLU A 168 7.92 -34.08 -13.74
N ARG A 169 8.57 -34.30 -12.58
CA ARG A 169 8.13 -33.73 -11.30
C ARG A 169 8.33 -32.21 -11.24
N GLU A 170 9.40 -31.68 -11.85
CA GLU A 170 9.67 -30.24 -11.93
C GLU A 170 8.55 -29.50 -12.67
N LYS A 171 8.08 -30.05 -13.79
CA LYS A 171 6.97 -29.47 -14.57
C LYS A 171 5.70 -29.38 -13.72
N PHE A 172 5.35 -30.47 -13.02
CA PHE A 172 4.11 -30.51 -12.25
C PHE A 172 4.15 -29.61 -11.01
N GLU A 173 5.22 -29.69 -10.20
CA GLU A 173 5.33 -28.90 -8.96
C GLU A 173 5.44 -27.38 -9.24
N LEU A 174 6.11 -26.98 -10.33
CA LEU A 174 6.16 -25.57 -10.77
C LEU A 174 4.77 -25.07 -11.15
N VAL A 175 4.05 -25.82 -11.98
CA VAL A 175 2.69 -25.46 -12.43
C VAL A 175 1.75 -25.35 -11.24
N GLU A 176 1.75 -26.33 -10.32
CA GLU A 176 0.92 -26.30 -9.12
C GLU A 176 1.21 -25.05 -8.26
N THR A 177 2.49 -24.69 -8.13
CA THR A 177 2.93 -23.55 -7.33
C THR A 177 2.54 -22.21 -7.96
N LEU A 178 2.75 -22.05 -9.27
CA LEU A 178 2.35 -20.84 -10.00
C LEU A 178 0.83 -20.68 -10.03
N LEU A 179 0.11 -21.78 -10.21
CA LEU A 179 -1.35 -21.80 -10.23
C LEU A 179 -1.91 -21.33 -8.88
N GLY A 180 -1.34 -21.80 -7.76
CA GLY A 180 -1.73 -21.32 -6.43
C GLY A 180 -1.51 -19.82 -6.23
N PHE A 181 -0.40 -19.28 -6.74
CA PHE A 181 -0.12 -17.84 -6.69
C PHE A 181 -1.13 -17.03 -7.53
N VAL A 182 -1.39 -17.46 -8.77
CA VAL A 182 -2.34 -16.78 -9.67
C VAL A 182 -3.76 -16.82 -9.13
N PHE A 183 -4.21 -17.97 -8.59
CA PHE A 183 -5.53 -18.07 -7.98
C PHE A 183 -5.68 -17.15 -6.77
N GLY A 184 -4.68 -17.11 -5.88
CA GLY A 184 -4.68 -16.16 -4.79
C GLY A 184 -4.83 -14.72 -5.29
N TRP A 185 -4.09 -14.36 -6.35
CA TRP A 185 -4.13 -13.02 -6.91
C TRP A 185 -5.52 -12.67 -7.46
N TRP A 186 -6.17 -13.60 -8.16
CA TRP A 186 -7.54 -13.42 -8.61
C TRP A 186 -8.54 -13.28 -7.46
N THR A 187 -8.44 -14.14 -6.44
CA THR A 187 -9.31 -14.05 -5.26
C THR A 187 -9.17 -12.71 -4.57
N PHE A 188 -7.94 -12.21 -4.39
CA PHE A 188 -7.69 -10.90 -3.81
C PHE A 188 -8.40 -9.78 -4.56
N TYR A 189 -8.24 -9.71 -5.89
CA TYR A 189 -8.88 -8.65 -6.67
C TYR A 189 -10.40 -8.77 -6.70
N HIS A 190 -10.94 -9.99 -6.75
CA HIS A 190 -12.38 -10.19 -6.67
C HIS A 190 -12.93 -9.71 -5.32
N THR A 191 -12.32 -10.12 -4.21
CA THR A 191 -12.77 -9.70 -2.88
C THR A 191 -12.60 -8.20 -2.68
N ALA A 192 -11.50 -7.61 -3.14
CA ALA A 192 -11.32 -6.16 -3.09
C ALA A 192 -12.40 -5.42 -3.90
N HIS A 193 -12.75 -5.92 -5.09
CA HIS A 193 -13.85 -5.38 -5.88
C HIS A 193 -15.19 -5.44 -5.13
N ASP A 194 -15.51 -6.57 -4.50
CA ASP A 194 -16.76 -6.73 -3.75
C ASP A 194 -16.82 -5.75 -2.56
N VAL A 195 -15.73 -5.63 -1.80
CA VAL A 195 -15.61 -4.67 -0.69
C VAL A 195 -15.78 -3.23 -1.18
N HIS A 196 -15.19 -2.89 -2.32
CA HIS A 196 -15.36 -1.56 -2.92
C HIS A 196 -16.80 -1.32 -3.37
N HIS A 197 -17.42 -2.30 -4.01
CA HIS A 197 -18.79 -2.21 -4.50
C HIS A 197 -19.78 -1.99 -3.35
N ASP A 198 -19.62 -2.70 -2.23
CA ASP A 198 -20.46 -2.55 -1.05
C ASP A 198 -20.28 -1.19 -0.36
N ALA A 199 -19.08 -0.59 -0.45
CA ALA A 199 -18.74 0.68 0.18
C ALA A 199 -19.04 1.92 -0.68
N GLU A 200 -19.20 1.76 -1.99
CA GLU A 200 -19.42 2.85 -2.96
C GLU A 200 -20.63 3.74 -2.60
N PRO A 201 -21.82 3.20 -2.23
CA PRO A 201 -23.00 4.02 -1.99
C PRO A 201 -22.79 4.98 -0.81
N LEU A 202 -22.26 4.48 0.31
CA LEU A 202 -22.04 5.27 1.52
C LEU A 202 -20.96 6.35 1.30
N THR A 203 -19.90 5.98 0.58
CA THR A 203 -18.81 6.90 0.22
C THR A 203 -19.33 8.07 -0.63
N ARG A 204 -20.15 7.76 -1.64
CA ARG A 204 -20.71 8.74 -2.55
C ARG A 204 -21.71 9.68 -1.86
N THR A 205 -22.59 9.15 -1.02
CA THR A 205 -23.56 9.98 -0.28
C THR A 205 -22.88 10.98 0.64
N ASN A 206 -21.84 10.56 1.37
CA ASN A 206 -21.12 11.44 2.30
C ASN A 206 -20.44 12.61 1.57
N PHE A 207 -19.88 12.35 0.37
CA PHE A 207 -19.29 13.39 -0.47
C PHE A 207 -20.34 14.38 -1.00
N GLU A 208 -21.46 13.88 -1.53
CA GLU A 208 -22.56 14.72 -2.03
C GLU A 208 -23.15 15.61 -0.93
N GLU A 209 -23.28 15.08 0.30
CA GLU A 209 -23.78 15.84 1.45
C GLU A 209 -22.81 16.96 1.86
N THR A 210 -21.52 16.67 1.96
CA THR A 210 -20.49 17.66 2.29
C THR A 210 -20.42 18.77 1.24
N SER A 211 -20.56 18.42 -0.05
CA SER A 211 -20.59 19.39 -1.15
C SER A 211 -21.80 20.34 -1.04
N LYS A 212 -23.00 19.78 -0.82
CA LYS A 212 -24.24 20.57 -0.65
C LYS A 212 -24.16 21.52 0.55
N GLN A 213 -23.59 21.06 1.66
CA GLN A 213 -23.41 21.90 2.85
C GLN A 213 -22.46 23.07 2.56
N THR A 214 -21.37 22.82 1.84
CA THR A 214 -20.41 23.86 1.42
C THR A 214 -21.06 24.90 0.51
N GLU A 215 -21.83 24.46 -0.49
CA GLU A 215 -22.56 25.35 -1.40
C GLU A 215 -23.60 26.22 -0.66
N SER A 216 -24.34 25.61 0.27
CA SER A 216 -25.31 26.31 1.12
C SER A 216 -24.64 27.40 1.96
N LEU A 217 -23.48 27.10 2.56
CA LEU A 217 -22.71 28.07 3.32
C LEU A 217 -22.24 29.24 2.44
N MET A 218 -21.68 28.97 1.26
CA MET A 218 -21.26 30.01 0.31
C MET A 218 -22.43 30.90 -0.10
N LYS A 219 -23.59 30.31 -0.39
CA LYS A 219 -24.80 31.06 -0.72
C LYS A 219 -25.23 31.99 0.41
N LYS A 220 -25.27 31.47 1.65
CA LYS A 220 -25.63 32.25 2.84
C LYS A 220 -24.64 33.39 3.11
N MET A 221 -23.34 33.18 2.87
CA MET A 221 -22.33 34.24 2.95
C MET A 221 -22.54 35.33 1.90
N MET A 222 -22.89 34.97 0.66
CA MET A 222 -23.20 35.94 -0.38
C MET A 222 -24.47 36.74 -0.06
N GLU A 223 -25.53 36.08 0.40
CA GLU A 223 -26.78 36.72 0.83
C GLU A 223 -26.52 37.71 1.97
N MET A 224 -25.79 37.32 3.01
CA MET A 224 -25.43 38.22 4.12
C MET A 224 -24.62 39.43 3.66
N ARG A 225 -23.68 39.23 2.72
CA ARG A 225 -22.92 40.34 2.12
C ARG A 225 -23.82 41.28 1.32
N GLN A 226 -24.82 40.74 0.63
CA GLN A 226 -25.73 41.52 -0.19
C GLN A 226 -26.70 42.33 0.66
N ILE A 227 -27.26 41.75 1.73
CA ILE A 227 -28.07 42.45 2.73
C ILE A 227 -27.30 43.63 3.34
N HIS A 228 -26.05 43.42 3.76
CA HIS A 228 -25.21 44.51 4.30
C HIS A 228 -24.90 45.61 3.26
N LYS A 229 -24.85 45.27 1.97
CA LYS A 229 -24.68 46.25 0.89
C LYS A 229 -25.96 47.07 0.66
N GLU A 230 -27.12 46.43 0.72
CA GLU A 230 -28.42 47.08 0.53
C GLU A 230 -28.82 47.94 1.72
N GLU A 231 -28.52 47.52 2.96
CA GLU A 231 -28.69 48.34 4.17
C GLU A 231 -27.78 49.59 4.18
N HIS A 232 -26.55 49.50 3.64
CA HIS A 232 -25.64 50.64 3.53
C HIS A 232 -25.79 51.48 2.26
N ALA A 233 -26.49 51.00 1.23
CA ALA A 233 -26.79 51.79 0.02
C ALA A 233 -27.93 52.81 0.23
N GLY A 234 -28.71 52.69 1.31
CA GLY A 234 -29.75 53.65 1.71
C GLY A 234 -29.24 54.87 2.50
N GLU A 235 -28.00 54.85 2.98
CA GLU A 235 -27.37 55.98 3.70
C GLU A 235 -26.28 56.62 2.84
N ASP A 236 -26.70 57.40 1.85
CA ASP A 236 -25.80 58.28 1.10
C ASP A 236 -25.40 59.46 2.02
N GLY A 237 -24.27 59.33 2.73
CA GLY A 237 -23.68 60.44 3.48
C GLY A 237 -22.86 60.09 4.73
N GLY A 238 -21.61 59.67 4.53
CA GLY A 238 -20.50 60.00 5.43
C GLY A 238 -20.31 59.17 6.71
N GLY A 239 -19.29 58.29 6.68
CA GLY A 239 -18.48 57.98 7.85
C GLY A 239 -18.93 56.84 8.75
N GLY A 240 -18.75 55.60 8.28
CA GLY A 240 -18.14 54.47 9.03
C GLY A 240 -18.53 54.19 10.49
N GLY A 241 -19.74 54.49 10.93
CA GLY A 241 -20.22 54.16 12.27
C GLY A 241 -21.60 53.53 12.20
N GLY A 242 -21.66 52.19 12.20
CA GLY A 242 -22.93 51.46 12.18
C GLY A 242 -23.84 51.92 13.31
N VAL A 243 -24.94 52.57 12.94
CA VAL A 243 -26.01 52.94 13.87
C VAL A 243 -26.97 51.76 13.93
N VAL A 244 -26.77 50.87 14.89
CA VAL A 244 -27.75 49.83 15.20
C VAL A 244 -28.47 50.25 16.47
N GLY A 245 -29.78 50.52 16.37
CA GLY A 245 -30.65 50.70 17.53
C GLY A 245 -30.33 51.89 18.45
N GLY A 246 -29.84 53.01 17.92
CA GLY A 246 -29.58 54.23 18.71
C GLY A 246 -28.26 54.23 19.48
N SER A 247 -27.43 53.20 19.32
CA SER A 247 -26.07 53.16 19.84
C SER A 247 -25.05 53.25 18.70
N ARG A 248 -23.92 53.94 18.94
CA ARG A 248 -22.82 54.09 17.99
C ARG A 248 -21.54 53.54 18.62
N ALA A 249 -20.77 52.75 17.88
CA ALA A 249 -19.48 52.27 18.34
C ALA A 249 -18.43 52.33 17.23
N GLY A 250 -17.18 52.57 17.59
CA GLY A 250 -16.07 52.66 16.65
C GLY A 250 -14.76 53.07 17.32
N TYR A 251 -13.67 52.97 16.57
CA TYR A 251 -12.36 53.41 17.04
C TYR A 251 -12.21 54.92 16.86
N LEU A 252 -11.84 55.61 17.95
CA LEU A 252 -11.52 57.03 17.94
C LEU A 252 -10.11 57.24 18.50
N PHE A 253 -9.46 58.32 18.06
CA PHE A 253 -8.23 58.80 18.67
C PHE A 253 -8.58 59.84 19.75
N LEU A 254 -8.28 59.53 21.00
CA LEU A 254 -8.42 60.45 22.12
C LEU A 254 -7.18 61.33 22.23
N LEU A 255 -7.41 62.64 22.29
CA LEU A 255 -6.38 63.63 22.55
C LEU A 255 -6.25 63.89 24.05
N GLU A 256 -5.13 63.51 24.64
CA GLU A 256 -4.78 63.87 26.01
C GLU A 256 -3.75 65.01 26.02
N LYS A 257 -4.11 66.14 26.63
CA LYS A 257 -3.17 67.22 26.91
C LYS A 257 -2.55 66.99 28.29
N LYS A 258 -1.23 66.80 28.35
CA LYS A 258 -0.45 66.62 29.58
C LYS A 258 0.43 67.85 29.81
N ALA A 259 0.95 68.02 31.02
CA ALA A 259 1.75 69.20 31.41
C ALA A 259 2.98 69.47 30.50
N PHE A 260 3.49 68.45 29.81
CA PHE A 260 4.67 68.54 28.93
C PHE A 260 4.43 68.05 27.50
N GLY A 261 3.18 68.06 27.03
CA GLY A 261 2.90 67.74 25.63
C GLY A 261 1.53 67.12 25.40
N THR A 262 1.32 66.70 24.15
CA THR A 262 0.06 66.17 23.66
C THR A 262 0.25 64.71 23.25
N THR A 263 -0.62 63.82 23.71
CA THR A 263 -0.59 62.39 23.37
C THR A 263 -1.90 61.99 22.71
N TRP A 264 -1.82 61.28 21.58
CA TRP A 264 -2.97 60.63 20.96
C TRP A 264 -2.99 59.15 21.35
N SER A 265 -4.12 58.65 21.83
CA SER A 265 -4.32 57.23 22.11
C SER A 265 -5.52 56.68 21.33
N LYS A 266 -5.38 55.49 20.74
CA LYS A 266 -6.49 54.82 20.05
C LYS A 266 -7.38 54.12 21.09
N GLN A 267 -8.66 54.43 21.07
CA GLN A 267 -9.67 53.92 22.00
C GLN A 267 -10.81 53.31 21.19
N TYR A 268 -11.37 52.19 21.64
CA TYR A 268 -12.67 51.73 21.16
C TYR A 268 -13.75 52.42 21.99
N CYS A 269 -14.57 53.23 21.34
CA CYS A 269 -15.60 54.02 21.99
C CYS A 269 -16.97 53.46 21.65
N SER A 270 -17.85 53.31 22.65
CA SER A 270 -19.27 53.03 22.44
C SER A 270 -20.13 54.05 23.16
N TYR A 271 -21.11 54.60 22.46
CA TYR A 271 -22.07 55.57 22.97
C TYR A 271 -23.47 54.99 22.88
N GLU A 272 -24.17 54.96 24.01
CA GLU A 272 -25.56 54.51 24.10
C GLU A 272 -26.48 55.72 24.33
N ARG A 273 -27.37 56.00 23.38
CA ARG A 273 -28.20 57.22 23.39
C ARG A 273 -29.24 57.24 24.51
N THR A 274 -29.78 56.08 24.90
CA THR A 274 -30.81 55.95 25.93
C THR A 274 -30.27 56.26 27.32
N SER A 275 -29.08 55.75 27.63
CA SER A 275 -28.39 55.99 28.90
C SER A 275 -27.45 57.19 28.88
N ARG A 276 -27.25 57.82 27.71
CA ARG A 276 -26.29 58.91 27.46
C ARG A 276 -24.87 58.61 27.95
N THR A 277 -24.49 57.35 27.94
CA THR A 277 -23.22 56.89 28.48
C THR A 277 -22.22 56.66 27.36
N LEU A 278 -21.02 57.24 27.50
CA LEU A 278 -19.86 56.96 26.65
C LEU A 278 -18.92 56.01 27.41
N ARG A 279 -18.63 54.85 26.83
CA ARG A 279 -17.60 53.93 27.30
C ARG A 279 -16.40 53.97 26.37
N MET A 280 -15.20 53.95 26.94
CA MET A 280 -13.94 53.98 26.20
C MET A 280 -13.05 52.83 26.69
N LEU A 281 -12.53 52.04 25.76
CA LEU A 281 -11.65 50.91 26.03
C LEU A 281 -10.31 51.11 25.31
N PRO A 282 -9.17 51.09 26.04
CA PRO A 282 -7.85 51.23 25.44
C PRO A 282 -7.58 50.14 24.39
N TYR A 283 -7.09 50.55 23.22
CA TYR A 283 -6.68 49.59 22.19
C TYR A 283 -5.33 48.97 22.56
N ASN A 284 -5.29 47.65 22.74
CA ASN A 284 -4.05 46.90 22.94
C ASN A 284 -3.97 45.72 21.97
N GLN A 285 -2.99 45.74 21.07
CA GLN A 285 -2.86 44.77 19.97
C GLN A 285 -2.05 43.53 20.36
N ILE A 286 -1.37 43.54 21.52
CA ILE A 286 -0.36 42.52 21.89
C ILE A 286 -0.71 41.81 23.20
N ASN A 287 -1.65 42.31 24.01
CA ASN A 287 -2.17 41.59 25.18
C ASN A 287 -3.58 42.08 25.54
N PRO A 288 -4.66 41.34 25.23
CA PRO A 288 -5.99 41.66 25.71
C PRO A 288 -6.03 41.29 27.20
N LYS A 289 -5.70 42.23 28.09
CA LYS A 289 -5.98 42.02 29.51
C LYS A 289 -7.50 41.91 29.66
N SER A 290 -7.96 40.71 29.98
CA SER A 290 -9.31 40.44 30.47
C SER A 290 -9.58 41.38 31.64
N VAL A 291 -10.49 42.33 31.44
CA VAL A 291 -11.07 43.08 32.55
C VAL A 291 -12.09 42.14 33.17
N SER A 292 -11.75 41.60 34.35
CA SER A 292 -12.67 40.87 35.23
C SER A 292 -13.82 41.75 35.70
#